data_AF-A0A1Y4L505-F1
#
_entry.id   AF-A0A1Y4L505-F1
#
_cell.length_a   1.000
_cell.length_b   1.000
_cell.length_c   1.000
_cell.angle_alpha   90.00
_cell.angle_beta   90.00
_cell.angle_gamma   90.00
#
_symmetry.space_group_name_H-M   'P 1'
#
loop_
_entity.id
_entity.type
_entity.pdbx_description
1 polymer ?
#
loop_
_entity_poly.entity_id
_entity_poly.type
_entity_poly.pdbx_seq_one_letter_code
_entity_poly.pdbx_strand_id
1 'polypeptide(L)' 'MLESNLDRTLGMTDEEMTLRFRKAVDLEKQLKIARGEPIARFDKATGKVFLEYPDGRREYV' A
#
# COMPACT_ATOMS: atom_id res chain seq x y z
N MET A 1 1.82 -25.67 1.96
CA MET A 1 1.23 -25.82 0.62
C MET A 1 2.39 -25.98 -0.35
N LEU A 2 2.34 -26.97 -1.23
CA LEU A 2 3.38 -27.22 -2.22
C LEU A 2 3.08 -26.32 -3.43
N GLU A 3 3.92 -25.32 -3.73
CA GLU A 3 3.77 -24.52 -4.95
C GLU A 3 3.81 -25.42 -6.18
N SER A 4 2.91 -25.21 -7.14
CA SER A 4 2.87 -26.02 -8.35
C SER A 4 4.04 -25.63 -9.27
N ASN A 5 4.67 -26.61 -9.94
CA ASN A 5 5.75 -26.33 -10.89
C ASN A 5 5.32 -25.39 -12.05
N LEU A 6 4.01 -25.24 -12.29
CA LEU A 6 3.48 -24.27 -13.26
C LEU A 6 3.73 -22.83 -12.82
N ASP A 7 3.50 -22.48 -11.55
CA ASP A 7 3.72 -21.12 -11.04
C ASP A 7 5.18 -20.70 -11.16
N ARG A 8 6.10 -21.67 -11.02
CA ARG A 8 7.54 -21.45 -11.09
C ARG A 8 8.07 -21.33 -12.53
N THR A 9 7.37 -21.90 -13.51
CA THR A 9 7.84 -21.97 -14.91
C THR A 9 7.09 -21.04 -15.86
N LEU A 10 5.84 -20.70 -15.56
CA LEU A 10 4.95 -19.91 -16.43
C LEU A 10 4.10 -18.88 -15.66
N GLY A 11 4.12 -18.87 -14.32
CA GLY A 11 3.35 -17.97 -13.47
C GLY A 11 4.21 -16.98 -12.67
N MET A 12 3.57 -16.25 -11.76
CA MET A 12 4.25 -15.50 -10.69
C MET A 12 4.06 -16.27 -9.39
N THR A 13 5.12 -16.39 -8.59
CA THR A 13 4.99 -16.97 -7.25
C THR A 13 4.15 -16.05 -6.35
N ASP A 14 3.57 -16.61 -5.29
CA ASP A 14 2.83 -15.84 -4.28
C ASP A 14 3.71 -14.74 -3.65
N GLU A 15 4.99 -15.02 -3.49
CA GLU A 15 5.99 -14.06 -3.01
C GLU A 15 6.15 -12.88 -3.97
N GLU A 16 6.26 -13.15 -5.27
CA GLU A 16 6.38 -12.12 -6.28
C GLU A 16 5.11 -11.27 -6.39
N MET A 17 3.93 -11.89 -6.33
CA MET A 17 2.66 -11.18 -6.28
C MET A 17 2.58 -10.26 -5.05
N THR A 18 2.98 -10.76 -3.89
CA THR A 18 3.03 -9.97 -2.64
C THR A 18 3.98 -8.77 -2.77
N LEU A 19 5.16 -8.97 -3.38
CA LEU A 19 6.13 -7.90 -3.61
C LEU A 19 5.58 -6.83 -4.56
N ARG A 20 4.96 -7.24 -5.67
CA ARG A 20 4.36 -6.32 -6.64
C ARG A 20 3.20 -5.53 -6.04
N PHE A 21 2.37 -6.16 -5.22
CA PHE A 21 1.28 -5.49 -4.51
C PHE A 21 1.81 -4.38 -3.58
N ARG A 22 2.84 -4.68 -2.77
CA ARG A 22 3.48 -3.68 -1.89
C ARG A 22 4.05 -2.50 -2.69
N LYS A 23 4.74 -2.79 -3.80
CA LYS A 23 5.27 -1.75 -4.70
C LYS A 23 4.18 -0.89 -5.31
N ALA A 24 3.07 -1.48 -5.76
CA ALA A 24 1.94 -0.72 -6.31
C ALA A 24 1.32 0.24 -5.27
N VAL A 25 1.16 -0.23 -4.02
CA VAL A 25 0.66 0.59 -2.92
C VAL A 25 1.61 1.75 -2.60
N ASP A 26 2.93 1.53 -2.64
CA ASP A 26 3.91 2.59 -2.39
C ASP A 26 3.99 3.59 -3.54
N LEU A 27 3.86 3.15 -4.79
CA LEU A 27 3.75 4.05 -5.95
C LEU A 27 2.51 4.93 -5.87
N GLU A 28 1.36 4.39 -5.48
CA GLU A 28 0.13 5.17 -5.30
C GLU A 28 0.29 6.25 -4.22
N LYS A 29 0.94 5.93 -3.08
CA LYS A 29 1.25 6.94 -2.06
C LYS A 29 2.15 8.05 -2.61
N GLN A 30 3.18 7.70 -3.39
CA GLN A 30 4.07 8.68 -4.01
C GLN A 30 3.33 9.57 -5.02
N LEU A 31 2.43 9.00 -5.81
CA LEU A 31 1.58 9.76 -6.74
C LEU A 31 0.66 10.73 -5.99
N LYS A 32 0.04 10.30 -4.89
CA LYS A 32 -0.80 11.17 -4.05
C LYS A 32 0.00 12.33 -3.46
N ILE A 33 1.20 12.06 -2.93
CA ILE A 33 2.11 13.09 -2.42
C ILE A 33 2.45 14.10 -3.53
N ALA A 34 2.84 13.62 -4.71
CA ALA A 34 3.18 14.46 -5.86
C ALA A 34 2.01 15.32 -6.34
N ARG A 35 0.77 14.84 -6.18
CA ARG A 35 -0.47 15.56 -6.55
C ARG A 35 -0.99 16.50 -5.47
N GLY A 36 -0.42 16.50 -4.27
CA GLY A 36 -0.97 17.28 -3.15
C GLY A 36 -2.21 16.63 -2.50
N GLU A 37 -2.48 15.35 -2.77
CA GLU A 37 -3.66 14.66 -2.25
C GLU A 37 -3.40 14.09 -0.84
N PRO A 38 -4.41 14.08 0.05
CA PRO A 38 -4.30 13.43 1.35
C PRO A 38 -4.28 11.89 1.23
N ILE A 39 -3.62 11.26 2.19
CA ILE A 39 -3.54 9.81 2.36
C ILE A 39 -4.31 9.41 3.62
N ALA A 40 -5.28 8.51 3.49
CA ALA A 40 -5.96 7.93 4.63
C ALA A 40 -5.03 7.01 5.42
N ARG A 41 -5.00 7.20 6.73
CA ARG A 41 -4.25 6.41 7.70
C ARG A 41 -5.12 6.02 8.87
N PHE A 42 -4.66 5.01 9.59
CA PHE A 42 -5.31 4.51 10.78
C PHE A 42 -4.39 4.71 11.98
N ASP A 43 -4.89 5.44 12.99
CA ASP A 43 -4.24 5.60 14.27
C ASP A 43 -4.58 4.39 15.15
N LYS A 44 -3.58 3.54 15.40
CA LYS A 44 -3.76 2.34 16.22
C LYS A 44 -3.97 2.64 17.70
N ALA A 45 -3.49 3.79 18.20
CA ALA A 45 -3.65 4.15 19.60
C ALA A 45 -5.07 4.63 19.89
N THR A 46 -5.65 5.43 18.99
CA THR A 46 -7.00 5.97 19.16
C THR A 46 -8.08 5.16 18.44
N GLY A 47 -7.70 4.24 17.57
CA GLY A 47 -8.61 3.45 16.73
C GLY A 47 -9.33 4.29 15.66
N LYS A 48 -8.80 5.45 15.29
CA LYS A 48 -9.46 6.41 14.39
C LYS A 48 -8.78 6.46 13.02
N VAL A 49 -9.56 6.75 12.00
CA VAL A 49 -9.05 7.05 10.66
C VAL A 49 -8.75 8.54 10.58
N PHE A 50 -7.67 8.91 9.90
CA PHE A 50 -7.32 10.29 9.62
C PHE A 50 -6.73 10.42 8.22
N LEU A 51 -6.92 11.59 7.62
CA LEU A 51 -6.25 12.01 6.39
C LEU A 51 -4.93 12.70 6.76
N GLU A 52 -3.82 12.24 6.21
CA GLU A 52 -2.52 12.91 6.28
C GLU A 52 -2.21 13.58 4.95
N TYR A 53 -2.05 14.90 4.97
CA TYR A 53 -1.69 15.69 3.81
C TYR A 53 -0.16 15.70 3.61
N PRO A 54 0.35 16.02 2.40
CA PRO A 54 1.78 16.04 2.12
C PRO A 54 2.60 17.05 2.93
N ASP A 55 1.94 18.09 3.46
CA ASP A 55 2.53 19.09 4.37
C ASP A 55 2.62 18.62 5.83
N GLY A 56 2.13 17.41 6.14
CA GLY A 56 2.09 16.83 7.48
C GLY A 56 0.83 17.19 8.28
N ARG A 57 -0.11 17.96 7.71
CA ARG A 57 -1.40 18.23 8.36
C ARG A 57 -2.20 16.93 8.49
N ARG A 58 -2.86 16.76 9.64
CA ARG A 58 -3.74 15.62 9.91
C ARG A 58 -5.17 16.07 10.15
N GLU A 59 -6.11 15.36 9.56
CA GLU A 59 -7.54 15.59 9.69
C GLU A 59 -8.21 14.29 10.10
N TYR A 60 -8.73 14.22 11.32
CA TYR A 60 -9.44 13.05 11.82
C TYR A 60 -10.86 13.04 11.24
N VAL A 61 -11.27 11.90 10.66
CA VAL A 61 -12.59 11.68 10.03
C VAL A 61 -13.44 10.80 10.95
#